data_AF-A0A0L0CFB0-F1
#
_entry.id   AF-A0A0L0CFB0-F1
#
_cell.length_a   1.000
_cell.length_b   1.000
_cell.length_c   1.000
_cell.angle_alpha   90.00
_cell.angle_beta   90.00
_cell.angle_gamma   90.00
#
_symmetry.space_group_name_H-M   'P 1'
#
loop_
_entity.id
_entity.type
_entity.pdbx_description
1 polymer ?
#
loop_
_entity_poly.entity_id
_entity_poly.type
_entity_poly.pdbx_seq_one_letter_code
_entity_poly.pdbx_strand_id
1 'polypeptide(L)'
;MGGKSYFCDYCRCYMKNDKNVRKTHNEGLAHKIIKTSIMRKYEDPRKIYEEEIVKQPCTRYFKSYCKYDLYCQYTHFNETQLKQLKDMIENKITANDSRGHTTNKSKRSLTTKQTTKFPWQNSITKRKQKLLPSKLPASLRPLSIKKLLKLDVCNNNKWG
;
A
#
# COMPACT_ATOMS: atom_id res chain seq x y z
N MET A 1 30.17 -25.47 0.32
CA MET A 1 28.81 -25.60 -0.23
C MET A 1 27.87 -24.65 0.50
N GLY A 2 27.86 -23.36 0.13
CA GLY A 2 27.07 -22.34 0.84
C GLY A 2 26.53 -21.30 -0.11
N GLY A 3 25.64 -21.70 -1.02
CA GLY A 3 24.92 -20.76 -1.87
C GLY A 3 23.94 -19.95 -1.03
N LYS A 4 23.83 -18.64 -1.28
CA LYS A 4 22.82 -17.78 -0.64
C LYS A 4 21.43 -18.36 -0.92
N SER A 5 20.63 -18.63 0.11
CA SER A 5 19.23 -19.04 -0.05
C SER A 5 18.36 -17.83 -0.41
N TYR A 6 17.25 -18.06 -1.11
CA TYR A 6 16.23 -17.06 -1.36
C TYR A 6 15.10 -17.22 -0.35
N PHE A 7 14.67 -16.13 0.28
CA PHE A 7 13.54 -16.12 1.19
C PHE A 7 12.33 -15.46 0.51
N CYS A 8 11.16 -16.08 0.60
CA CYS A 8 9.91 -15.48 0.14
C CYS A 8 9.15 -14.88 1.32
N ASP A 9 8.93 -13.57 1.31
CA ASP A 9 8.23 -12.87 2.41
C ASP A 9 6.74 -13.28 2.54
N TYR A 10 6.10 -13.63 1.42
CA TYR A 10 4.70 -14.06 1.42
C TYR A 10 4.54 -15.45 2.03
N CYS A 11 5.31 -16.43 1.54
CA CYS A 11 5.23 -17.82 2.00
C CYS A 11 6.08 -18.12 3.25
N ARG A 12 6.95 -17.18 3.65
CA ARG A 12 7.87 -17.28 4.79
C ARG A 12 8.74 -18.52 4.77
N CYS A 13 9.18 -18.92 3.58
CA CYS A 13 10.00 -20.12 3.37
C CYS A 13 11.32 -19.78 2.66
N TYR A 14 12.35 -20.56 2.98
CA TYR A 14 13.64 -20.52 2.28
C TYR A 14 13.64 -21.51 1.12
N MET A 15 14.19 -21.08 -0.01
CA MET A 15 14.33 -21.86 -1.23
C MET A 15 15.73 -21.69 -1.79
N LYS A 16 16.10 -22.58 -2.71
CA LYS A 16 17.33 -22.43 -3.48
C LYS A 16 17.27 -21.16 -4.32
N ASN A 17 18.33 -20.37 -4.34
CA ASN A 17 18.41 -19.12 -5.12
C ASN A 17 18.70 -19.39 -6.61
N ASP A 18 17.84 -20.20 -7.23
CA ASP A 18 17.83 -20.44 -8.66
C ASP A 18 16.68 -19.66 -9.28
N LYS A 19 16.90 -19.07 -10.46
CA LYS A 19 15.84 -18.30 -11.16
C LYS A 19 14.63 -19.18 -11.48
N ASN A 20 14.86 -20.42 -11.91
CA ASN A 20 13.79 -21.35 -12.25
C ASN A 20 12.96 -21.74 -11.02
N VAL A 21 13.61 -22.02 -9.88
CA VAL A 21 12.94 -22.34 -8.61
C VAL A 21 12.10 -21.16 -8.11
N ARG A 22 12.62 -19.93 -8.23
CA ARG A 22 11.86 -18.73 -7.86
C ARG A 22 10.65 -18.52 -8.77
N LYS A 23 10.80 -18.76 -10.07
CA LYS A 23 9.71 -18.63 -11.04
C LYS A 23 8.60 -19.65 -10.75
N THR A 24 8.94 -20.92 -10.57
CA THR A 24 7.96 -21.97 -10.27
C THR A 24 7.26 -21.73 -8.93
N HIS A 25 7.99 -21.25 -7.92
CA HIS A 25 7.39 -20.85 -6.65
C HIS A 25 6.36 -19.72 -6.81
N ASN A 26 6.73 -18.63 -7.50
CA ASN A 26 5.86 -17.48 -7.71
C ASN A 26 4.63 -17.81 -8.57
N GLU A 27 4.78 -18.75 -9.51
CA GLU A 27 3.68 -19.24 -10.35
C GLU A 27 2.77 -20.24 -9.61
N GLY A 28 3.26 -20.80 -8.50
CA GLY A 28 2.54 -21.74 -7.66
C GLY A 28 1.25 -21.15 -7.08
N LEU A 29 0.21 -21.98 -7.06
CA LEU A 29 -1.12 -21.55 -6.59
C LEU A 29 -1.09 -21.06 -5.13
N ALA A 30 -0.37 -21.76 -4.25
CA ALA A 30 -0.26 -21.37 -2.85
C ALA A 30 0.33 -19.97 -2.67
N HIS A 31 1.41 -19.65 -3.41
CA HIS A 31 2.01 -18.32 -3.39
C HIS A 31 1.03 -17.25 -3.88
N LYS A 32 0.34 -17.50 -5.00
CA LYS A 32 -0.65 -16.59 -5.55
C LYS A 32 -1.79 -16.31 -4.56
N ILE A 33 -2.34 -17.33 -3.91
CA ILE A 33 -3.41 -17.19 -2.92
C ILE A 33 -2.94 -16.33 -1.74
N ILE A 34 -1.77 -16.64 -1.17
CA ILE A 34 -1.23 -15.89 -0.02
C ILE A 34 -0.95 -14.44 -0.40
N LYS A 35 -0.32 -14.22 -1.57
CA LYS A 35 -0.04 -12.89 -2.08
C LYS A 35 -1.33 -12.09 -2.24
N THR A 36 -2.34 -12.64 -2.91
CA THR A 36 -3.64 -11.98 -3.07
C THR A 36 -4.31 -11.73 -1.73
N SER A 37 -4.26 -12.67 -0.79
CA SER A 37 -4.81 -12.50 0.56
C SER A 37 -4.19 -11.32 1.31
N ILE A 38 -2.87 -11.17 1.22
CA ILE A 38 -2.18 -10.04 1.85
C ILE A 38 -2.55 -8.73 1.15
N MET A 39 -2.54 -8.70 -0.19
CA MET A 39 -2.86 -7.48 -0.95
C MET A 39 -4.29 -7.02 -0.71
N ARG A 40 -5.24 -7.95 -0.65
CA ARG A 40 -6.68 -7.67 -0.49
C ARG A 40 -7.02 -7.00 0.85
N LYS A 41 -6.15 -7.11 1.86
CA LYS A 41 -6.29 -6.37 3.14
C LYS A 41 -6.08 -4.87 2.99
N TYR A 42 -5.35 -4.45 1.97
CA TYR A 42 -5.03 -3.05 1.70
C TYR A 42 -5.88 -2.47 0.57
N GLU A 43 -6.77 -3.27 -0.01
CA GLU A 43 -7.62 -2.86 -1.11
C GLU A 43 -8.89 -2.16 -0.58
N ASP A 44 -9.40 -1.21 -1.36
CA ASP A 44 -10.55 -0.41 -0.95
C ASP A 44 -11.80 -1.29 -0.83
N PRO A 45 -12.55 -1.22 0.30
CA PRO A 45 -13.71 -2.08 0.53
C PRO A 45 -14.80 -1.88 -0.52
N ARG A 46 -14.92 -0.67 -1.08
CA ARG A 46 -15.87 -0.36 -2.15
C ARG A 46 -15.56 -1.14 -3.43
N LYS A 47 -14.28 -1.19 -3.81
CA LYS A 47 -13.84 -1.94 -4.98
C LYS A 47 -14.08 -3.45 -4.79
N ILE A 48 -13.78 -3.94 -3.59
CA ILE A 48 -14.03 -5.35 -3.23
C ILE A 48 -15.53 -5.70 -3.37
N TYR A 49 -16.42 -4.84 -2.86
CA TYR A 49 -17.86 -5.03 -2.96
C TYR A 49 -18.36 -5.07 -4.41
N GLU A 50 -17.93 -4.11 -5.24
CA GLU A 50 -18.28 -4.03 -6.66
C GLU A 50 -17.83 -5.28 -7.42
N GLU A 51 -16.63 -5.79 -7.13
CA GLU A 51 -16.13 -7.03 -7.71
C GLU A 51 -16.87 -8.29 -7.24
N GLU A 52 -17.36 -8.32 -6.00
CA GLU A 52 -18.00 -9.49 -5.40
C GLU A 52 -19.46 -9.66 -5.81
N ILE A 53 -20.20 -8.57 -6.01
CA ILE A 53 -21.61 -8.62 -6.44
C ILE A 53 -21.75 -9.20 -7.85
N VAL A 54 -20.81 -8.89 -8.74
CA VAL A 54 -20.85 -9.37 -10.13
C VAL A 54 -20.55 -10.87 -10.22
N LYS A 55 -19.87 -11.43 -9.22
CA LYS A 55 -19.49 -12.85 -9.20
C LYS A 55 -20.66 -13.73 -8.80
N GLN A 56 -20.73 -14.91 -9.40
CA GLN A 56 -21.68 -15.96 -9.01
C GLN A 56 -21.19 -16.68 -7.74
N PRO A 57 -22.10 -17.18 -6.88
CA PRO A 57 -21.72 -17.85 -5.63
C PRO A 57 -20.98 -19.17 -5.88
N CYS A 58 -19.91 -19.39 -5.11
CA CYS A 58 -19.07 -20.57 -5.25
C CYS A 58 -19.73 -21.81 -4.62
N THR A 59 -20.27 -22.69 -5.45
CA THR A 59 -20.90 -23.94 -4.98
C THR A 59 -19.95 -24.83 -4.18
N ARG A 60 -18.65 -24.85 -4.51
CA ARG A 60 -17.64 -25.66 -3.81
C ARG A 60 -17.35 -25.13 -2.41
N TYR A 61 -17.27 -23.80 -2.26
CA TYR A 61 -17.02 -23.16 -0.97
C TYR A 61 -18.19 -23.41 -0.01
N PHE A 62 -19.43 -23.25 -0.47
CA PHE A 62 -20.60 -23.46 0.38
C PHE A 62 -20.88 -24.93 0.70
N LYS A 63 -20.42 -25.87 -0.13
CA LYS A 63 -20.57 -27.31 0.14
C LYS A 63 -19.45 -27.87 1.03
N SER A 64 -18.21 -27.41 0.86
CA SER A 64 -17.06 -27.96 1.57
C SER A 64 -15.88 -26.98 1.57
N TYR A 65 -14.91 -27.19 0.66
CA TYR A 65 -13.65 -26.48 0.63
C TYR A 65 -13.32 -26.03 -0.80
N CYS A 66 -12.92 -24.77 -0.95
CA CYS A 66 -12.44 -24.22 -2.21
C CYS A 66 -10.91 -24.11 -2.21
N LYS A 67 -10.24 -24.93 -3.04
CA LYS A 67 -8.77 -24.91 -3.21
C LYS A 67 -8.23 -23.56 -3.71
N TYR A 68 -9.06 -22.77 -4.40
CA TYR A 68 -8.64 -21.51 -4.99
C TYR A 68 -8.79 -20.32 -4.03
N ASP A 69 -9.54 -20.47 -2.94
CA ASP A 69 -9.77 -19.44 -1.93
C ASP A 69 -10.02 -18.04 -2.53
N LEU A 70 -9.20 -17.03 -2.21
CA LEU A 70 -9.33 -15.66 -2.74
C LEU A 70 -8.97 -15.50 -4.23
N TYR A 71 -8.39 -16.53 -4.84
CA TYR A 71 -8.13 -16.61 -6.29
C TYR A 71 -9.29 -17.27 -7.05
N CYS A 72 -10.37 -17.63 -6.35
CA CYS A 72 -11.59 -18.16 -6.97
C CYS A 72 -12.28 -17.09 -7.84
N GLN A 73 -12.78 -17.51 -9.00
CA GLN A 73 -13.58 -16.64 -9.89
C GLN A 73 -14.99 -16.39 -9.35
N TYR A 74 -15.45 -17.23 -8.42
CA TYR A 74 -16.75 -17.16 -7.78
C TYR A 74 -16.67 -16.44 -6.43
N THR A 75 -17.77 -15.85 -6.00
CA THR A 75 -17.84 -15.21 -4.68
C THR A 75 -17.96 -16.26 -3.57
N HIS A 76 -17.18 -16.05 -2.50
CA HIS A 76 -17.24 -16.82 -1.25
C HIS A 76 -18.09 -16.11 -0.19
N PHE A 77 -18.71 -14.97 -0.55
CA PHE A 77 -19.49 -14.16 0.37
C PHE A 77 -20.94 -14.60 0.37
N ASN A 78 -21.49 -14.69 1.57
CA ASN A 78 -22.93 -14.82 1.78
C ASN A 78 -23.61 -13.46 1.56
N GLU A 79 -24.90 -13.48 1.26
CA GLU A 79 -25.71 -12.25 1.13
C GLU A 79 -25.65 -11.37 2.39
N THR A 80 -25.61 -11.99 3.57
CA THR A 80 -25.45 -11.29 4.85
C THR A 80 -24.10 -10.59 4.97
N GLN A 81 -23.03 -11.22 4.48
CA GLN A 81 -21.69 -10.64 4.49
C GLN A 81 -21.56 -9.51 3.46
N LEU A 82 -22.21 -9.64 2.31
CA LEU A 82 -22.29 -8.56 1.31
C LEU A 82 -23.04 -7.33 1.86
N LYS A 83 -24.14 -7.54 2.60
CA LYS A 83 -24.85 -6.47 3.30
C LYS A 83 -23.96 -5.78 4.34
N GLN A 84 -23.28 -6.57 5.18
CA GLN A 84 -22.32 -6.02 6.15
C GLN A 84 -21.21 -5.20 5.48
N LEU A 85 -20.67 -5.69 4.35
CA LEU A 85 -19.66 -4.98 3.59
C LEU A 85 -20.19 -3.64 3.06
N LYS A 86 -21.43 -3.63 2.55
CA LYS A 86 -22.13 -2.42 2.10
C LYS A 86 -22.29 -1.41 3.24
N ASP A 87 -22.80 -1.86 4.38
CA ASP A 87 -23.01 -1.01 5.56
C ASP A 87 -21.68 -0.41 6.05
N MET A 88 -20.59 -1.20 6.04
CA MET A 88 -19.25 -0.70 6.38
C MET A 88 -18.75 0.39 5.42
N ILE A 89 -19.10 0.31 4.14
CA ILE A 89 -18.74 1.33 3.14
C ILE A 89 -19.54 2.61 3.40
N GLU A 90 -20.86 2.49 3.57
CA GLU A 90 -21.76 3.62 3.83
C GLU A 90 -21.33 4.38 5.10
N ASN A 91 -21.03 3.66 6.18
CA ASN A 91 -20.55 4.24 7.43
C ASN A 91 -19.20 4.97 7.28
N LYS A 92 -18.30 4.49 6.40
CA LYS A 92 -17.03 5.18 6.14
C LYS A 92 -17.22 6.48 5.37
N ILE A 93 -18.22 6.54 4.48
CA ILE A 93 -18.54 7.74 3.71
C ILE A 93 -19.12 8.81 4.64
N THR A 94 -20.14 8.47 5.43
CA THR A 94 -20.76 9.43 6.37
C THR A 94 -19.77 9.98 7.40
N ALA A 95 -18.84 9.15 7.87
CA ALA A 95 -17.78 9.56 8.80
C ALA A 95 -16.70 10.46 8.18
N ASN A 96 -16.53 10.42 6.85
CA ASN A 96 -15.62 11.32 6.13
C ASN A 96 -16.31 12.64 5.77
N ASP A 97 -17.59 12.59 5.38
CA ASP A 97 -18.38 13.78 5.05
C ASP A 97 -18.57 14.71 6.27
N SER A 98 -18.78 14.12 7.45
CA SER A 98 -18.84 14.86 8.71
C SER A 98 -17.50 15.47 9.14
N ARG A 99 -16.36 15.00 8.60
CA ARG A 99 -15.05 15.66 8.76
C ARG A 99 -14.78 16.76 7.72
N GLY A 100 -15.54 16.80 6.62
CA GLY A 100 -15.44 17.82 5.58
C GLY A 100 -16.12 19.15 5.92
N HIS A 101 -17.03 19.17 6.91
CA HIS A 101 -17.84 20.36 7.25
C HIS A 101 -17.30 21.22 8.41
N THR A 102 -16.05 21.03 8.85
CA THR A 102 -15.41 22.05 9.70
C THR A 102 -14.97 23.23 8.83
N THR A 103 -15.85 24.21 8.71
CA THR A 103 -15.51 25.53 8.18
C THR A 103 -14.33 26.10 8.94
N ASN A 104 -13.32 26.59 8.22
CA ASN A 104 -12.23 27.42 8.72
C ASN A 104 -12.72 28.48 9.72
N LYS A 105 -12.54 28.24 11.01
CA LYS A 105 -12.53 29.29 12.04
C LYS A 105 -11.80 28.84 13.30
N SER A 106 -10.47 28.76 13.22
CA SER A 106 -9.64 29.14 14.36
C SER A 106 -8.26 29.56 13.90
N LYS A 107 -8.04 30.88 13.83
CA LYS A 107 -6.72 31.43 14.07
C LYS A 107 -6.34 31.06 15.50
N ARG A 108 -5.66 29.93 15.70
CA ARG A 108 -4.92 29.65 16.93
C ARG A 108 -3.46 29.53 16.57
N SER A 109 -2.73 30.59 16.92
CA SER A 109 -1.28 30.57 17.07
C SER A 109 -0.92 29.49 18.10
N LEU A 110 -0.49 28.32 17.63
CA LEU A 110 0.26 27.38 18.44
C LEU A 110 1.51 26.99 17.65
N THR A 111 2.60 27.65 18.01
CA THR A 111 3.95 27.14 17.82
C THR A 111 4.04 25.75 18.46
N THR A 112 4.09 24.68 17.66
CA THR A 112 4.93 23.49 17.89
C THR A 112 4.88 22.63 16.62
N LYS A 113 5.94 22.67 15.83
CA LYS A 113 6.15 21.80 14.66
C LYS A 113 6.44 20.38 15.17
N GLN A 114 5.43 19.53 15.29
CA GLN A 114 5.68 18.09 15.44
C GLN A 114 5.93 17.48 14.07
N THR A 115 7.20 17.45 13.67
CA THR A 115 7.64 16.60 12.57
C THR A 115 7.53 15.16 13.05
N THR A 116 6.64 14.36 12.47
CA THR A 116 6.64 12.91 12.64
C THR A 116 7.97 12.37 12.10
N LYS A 117 8.92 12.12 13.00
CA LYS A 117 10.18 11.47 12.65
C LYS A 117 9.96 9.96 12.74
N PHE A 118 10.18 9.26 11.63
CA PHE A 118 10.18 7.81 11.60
C PHE A 118 11.33 7.28 12.47
N PRO A 119 11.22 6.09 13.09
CA PRO A 119 12.21 5.59 14.06
C PRO A 119 13.65 5.53 13.52
N TRP A 120 13.83 5.32 12.22
CA TRP A 120 15.13 5.29 11.55
C TRP A 120 15.72 6.69 11.25
N GLN A 121 14.95 7.77 11.41
CA GLN A 121 15.43 9.16 11.26
C GLN A 121 16.12 9.70 12.52
N ASN A 122 16.12 8.96 13.64
CA ASN A 122 16.69 9.41 14.91
C ASN A 122 18.22 9.28 14.99
N SER A 123 18.88 8.64 14.02
CA SER A 123 20.34 8.43 14.02
C SER A 123 21.13 9.46 13.21
N ILE A 124 20.50 10.26 12.34
CA ILE A 124 21.23 11.20 11.46
C ILE A 124 21.49 12.56 12.17
N THR A 125 20.75 12.90 13.22
CA THR A 125 20.78 14.24 13.80
C THR A 125 21.91 14.51 14.81
N LYS A 126 22.78 13.55 15.14
CA LYS A 126 23.93 13.79 16.06
C LYS A 126 25.30 13.90 15.38
N ARG A 127 25.37 13.99 14.05
CA ARG A 127 26.61 14.34 13.35
C ARG A 127 26.38 15.44 12.31
N LYS A 128 25.80 16.57 12.74
CA LYS A 128 26.00 17.84 12.02
C LYS A 128 27.43 18.32 12.27
N GLN A 129 28.40 17.65 11.65
CA GLN A 129 29.64 18.35 11.32
C GLN A 129 29.24 19.44 10.31
N LYS A 130 29.49 20.69 10.67
CA LYS A 130 29.34 21.87 9.83
C LYS A 130 30.13 21.65 8.52
N LEU A 131 29.49 21.11 7.50
CA LEU A 131 30.02 21.16 6.14
C LEU A 131 29.27 22.27 5.41
N LEU A 132 30.00 23.36 5.21
CA LEU A 132 29.54 24.54 4.50
C LEU A 132 29.05 24.14 3.10
N PRO A 133 27.85 24.56 2.65
CA PRO A 133 27.23 24.06 1.41
C PRO A 133 28.01 24.33 0.11
N SER A 134 29.11 25.10 0.17
CA SER A 134 29.90 25.52 -0.98
C SER A 134 30.92 24.48 -1.46
N LYS A 135 31.27 23.45 -0.66
CA LYS A 135 32.31 22.47 -1.01
C LYS A 135 31.81 21.17 -1.64
N LEU A 136 30.48 21.01 -1.82
CA LEU A 136 29.91 19.82 -2.46
C LEU A 136 29.81 20.01 -3.99
N PRO A 137 30.11 18.98 -4.80
CA PRO A 137 29.89 19.02 -6.24
C PRO A 137 28.40 19.20 -6.55
N ALA A 138 28.07 19.81 -7.70
CA ALA A 138 26.73 20.29 -8.01
C ALA A 138 25.63 19.20 -7.89
N SER A 139 25.95 17.94 -8.18
CA SER A 139 25.05 16.78 -8.08
C SER A 139 24.71 16.36 -6.65
N LEU A 140 25.53 16.74 -5.66
CA LEU A 140 25.39 16.36 -4.25
C LEU A 140 24.98 17.52 -3.34
N ARG A 141 24.70 18.71 -3.91
CA ARG A 141 24.16 19.83 -3.14
C ARG A 141 22.68 19.56 -2.83
N PRO A 142 22.21 19.86 -1.61
CA PRO A 142 20.80 19.68 -1.27
C PRO A 142 19.94 20.55 -2.20
N LEU A 143 18.91 19.95 -2.80
CA LEU A 143 17.99 20.69 -3.68
C LEU A 143 17.31 21.81 -2.88
N SER A 144 17.44 23.04 -3.38
CA SER A 144 16.73 24.18 -2.83
C SER A 144 15.24 24.05 -3.12
N ILE A 145 14.42 23.97 -2.08
CA ILE A 145 12.96 23.93 -2.18
C ILE A 145 12.43 25.15 -2.98
N LYS A 146 13.14 26.29 -2.92
CA LYS A 146 12.81 27.49 -3.70
C LYS A 146 12.98 27.32 -5.22
N LYS A 147 13.85 26.40 -5.67
CA LYS A 147 14.00 26.04 -7.10
C LYS A 147 12.88 25.11 -7.56
N LEU A 148 12.41 24.22 -6.70
CA LEU A 148 11.30 23.30 -7.01
C LEU A 148 9.98 24.04 -7.17
N LEU A 149 9.73 25.07 -6.35
CA LEU A 149 8.52 25.89 -6.44
C LEU A 149 8.47 26.80 -7.69
N LYS A 150 9.58 26.96 -8.42
CA LYS A 150 9.63 27.71 -9.69
C LYS A 150 9.42 26.84 -10.92
N LEU A 151 9.37 25.53 -10.74
CA LEU A 151 9.00 24.59 -11.79
C LEU A 151 7.50 24.34 -11.62
N ASP A 152 6.68 25.14 -12.29
CA ASP A 152 5.24 24.89 -12.37
C ASP A 152 5.02 23.55 -13.09
N VAL A 153 4.80 22.49 -12.31
CA VAL A 153 4.52 21.12 -12.81
C VAL A 153 3.11 21.02 -13.42
N CYS A 154 2.33 22.11 -13.43
CA CYS A 154 0.93 22.10 -13.86
C CYS A 154 0.67 22.64 -15.27
N ASN A 155 1.68 23.12 -16.01
CA ASN A 155 1.49 23.54 -17.41
C ASN A 155 2.52 22.87 -18.32
N ASN A 156 2.12 21.71 -18.86
CA ASN A 156 2.41 21.18 -20.20
C ASN A 156 2.37 19.64 -20.18
N ASN A 157 1.18 19.09 -19.89
CA ASN A 157 0.82 17.77 -20.39
C ASN A 157 0.56 17.89 -21.89
N LYS A 158 1.63 17.83 -22.69
CA LYS A 158 1.58 17.55 -24.12
C LYS A 158 2.85 16.78 -24.49
N TRP A 159 2.75 15.47 -24.38
CA TRP A 159 3.61 14.56 -25.12
C TRP A 159 2.68 13.84 -26.10
N GLY A 160 2.81 14.21 -27.38
CA GLY A 160 2.39 13.40 -28.51
C GLY A 160 3.46 12.37 -28.84
#